data_AF-A0A6J4UW71-F1
#
_entry.id   AF-A0A6J4UW71-F1
#
_cell.length_a   1.000
_cell.length_b   1.000
_cell.length_c   1.000
_cell.angle_alpha   90.00
_cell.angle_beta   90.00
_cell.angle_gamma   90.00
#
_symmetry.space_group_name_H-M   'P 1'
#
loop_
_entity.id
_entity.type
_entity.pdbx_description
1 polymer ?
#
loop_
_entity_poly.entity_id
_entity_poly.type
_entity_poly.pdbx_seq_one_letter_code
_entity_poly.pdbx_strand_id
1 'polypeptide(L)'
;MAALAAAAGLYVLWVVAVNGAVSPGVLANETGTALAPLTTLVGPGVHVAGGIFVILAMGMASIQQALGLSYQVREWLPTAGPMLPSDGVPVPAPWSRAGVGRALAGPRWRGAMGMAPIVIIFLVVEWLFITGQESFAGLLGFIGAVVGPIVAGVFSMLMLVAARRKGDYAVDGGWRFLGSRAVVWVVCALFLTSVVFHGLFAWDDLLRRGVALVVSAVVVGLIVAIRRDAYVPRAVIEVREEAGAPGDPVVNVVARGVPVPVEVGWSRAVNRSRGGPGGDRTMSLHLPALPVREVKVWAHRLDPEGVSEARPARVAFHRDDGHGDTAAVALSGHLIVPSDGTSARVEITLPPSGDSPRTVARPR
;
A
#
# COMPACT_ATOMS: atom_id res chain seq x y z
N MET A 1 -1.94 -3.57 18.72
CA MET A 1 -3.27 -3.34 19.35
C MET A 1 -3.18 -2.59 20.67
N ALA A 2 -2.36 -3.02 21.63
CA ALA A 2 -2.24 -2.33 22.94
C ALA A 2 -1.87 -0.83 22.82
N ALA A 3 -0.91 -0.47 21.96
CA ALA A 3 -0.54 0.93 21.74
C ALA A 3 -1.68 1.80 21.17
N LEU A 4 -2.45 1.27 20.21
CA LEU A 4 -3.61 1.97 19.64
C LEU A 4 -4.73 2.13 20.67
N ALA A 5 -5.00 1.10 21.46
CA ALA A 5 -5.99 1.17 22.54
C ALA A 5 -5.56 2.18 23.63
N ALA A 6 -4.28 2.20 23.99
CA ALA A 6 -3.73 3.18 24.93
C ALA A 6 -3.85 4.62 24.38
N ALA A 7 -3.50 4.84 23.11
CA ALA A 7 -3.65 6.15 22.46
C ALA A 7 -5.12 6.59 22.40
N ALA A 8 -6.03 5.71 22.01
CA ALA A 8 -7.46 6.00 22.00
C ALA A 8 -7.99 6.33 23.39
N GLY A 9 -7.61 5.55 24.42
CA GLY A 9 -7.96 5.82 25.81
C GLY A 9 -7.42 7.16 26.29
N LEU A 10 -6.17 7.50 25.94
CA LEU A 10 -5.57 8.79 26.25
C LEU A 10 -6.31 9.95 25.57
N TYR A 11 -6.68 9.81 24.30
CA TYR A 11 -7.45 10.84 23.59
C TYR A 11 -8.84 11.04 24.16
N VAL A 12 -9.54 9.95 24.51
CA VAL A 12 -10.85 10.03 25.17
C VAL A 12 -10.72 10.72 26.53
N LEU A 13 -9.76 10.30 27.35
CA LEU A 13 -9.50 10.91 28.65
C LEU A 13 -9.19 12.40 28.52
N TRP A 14 -8.35 12.77 27.54
CA TRP A 14 -8.02 14.15 27.26
C TRP A 14 -9.25 14.98 26.89
N VAL A 15 -10.08 14.50 25.95
CA VAL A 15 -11.31 15.20 25.55
C VAL A 15 -12.26 15.39 26.72
N VAL A 16 -12.44 14.37 27.56
CA VAL A 16 -13.28 14.46 28.77
C VAL A 16 -12.70 15.47 29.77
N ALA A 17 -11.39 15.43 30.00
CA ALA A 17 -10.73 16.34 30.94
C ALA A 17 -10.83 17.81 30.48
N VAL A 18 -10.58 18.08 29.20
CA VAL A 18 -10.66 19.45 28.65
C VAL A 18 -12.09 19.98 28.66
N ASN A 19 -13.06 19.18 28.21
CA ASN A 19 -14.47 19.60 28.22
C ASN A 19 -15.04 19.73 29.64
N GLY A 20 -14.47 19.01 30.62
CA GLY A 20 -14.84 19.16 32.03
C GLY A 20 -14.20 20.40 32.69
N ALA A 21 -13.02 20.83 32.24
CA ALA A 21 -12.27 21.93 32.83
C ALA A 21 -12.57 23.30 32.19
N VAL A 22 -12.87 23.34 30.89
CA VAL A 22 -13.06 24.59 30.14
C VAL A 22 -14.47 24.65 29.59
N SER A 23 -15.15 25.80 29.75
CA SER A 23 -16.51 25.95 29.23
C SER A 23 -16.56 25.87 27.69
N PRO A 24 -17.63 25.28 27.10
CA PRO A 24 -17.75 25.15 25.65
C PRO A 24 -17.70 26.49 24.91
N GLY A 25 -18.24 27.56 25.51
CA GLY A 25 -18.23 28.90 24.90
C GLY A 25 -16.84 29.52 24.82
N VAL A 26 -15.94 29.19 25.74
CA VAL A 26 -14.53 29.61 25.66
C VAL A 26 -13.83 28.82 24.56
N LEU A 27 -13.94 27.49 24.57
CA LEU A 27 -13.32 26.63 23.55
C LEU A 27 -13.79 26.96 22.12
N ALA A 28 -15.07 27.31 21.95
CA ALA A 28 -15.62 27.65 20.64
C ALA A 28 -15.04 28.93 20.04
N ASN A 29 -14.52 29.84 20.87
CA ASN A 29 -13.96 31.13 20.43
C ASN A 29 -12.42 31.12 20.37
N GLU A 30 -11.78 30.01 20.75
CA GLU A 30 -10.32 29.88 20.66
C GLU A 30 -9.90 29.61 19.21
N THR A 31 -8.96 30.42 18.71
CA THR A 31 -8.39 30.28 17.36
C THR A 31 -7.18 29.34 17.33
N GLY A 32 -6.82 28.75 18.48
CA GLY A 32 -5.62 27.96 18.68
C GLY A 32 -5.91 26.59 19.31
N THR A 33 -5.05 26.19 20.25
CA THR A 33 -5.25 24.96 21.02
C THR A 33 -5.93 25.29 22.36
N ALA A 34 -6.49 24.28 23.03
CA ALA A 34 -7.02 24.44 24.39
C ALA A 34 -5.93 24.82 25.44
N LEU A 35 -4.65 24.94 25.05
CA LEU A 35 -3.56 25.30 25.96
C LEU A 35 -3.74 26.69 26.55
N ALA A 36 -4.21 27.68 25.78
CA ALA A 36 -4.39 29.04 26.28
C ALA A 36 -5.39 29.10 27.46
N PRO A 37 -6.63 28.59 27.33
CA PRO A 37 -7.56 28.56 28.46
C PRO A 37 -7.08 27.65 29.60
N LEU A 38 -6.44 26.51 29.30
CA LEU A 38 -5.86 25.66 30.36
C LEU A 38 -4.74 26.36 31.15
N THR A 39 -3.95 27.20 30.48
CA THR A 39 -2.89 27.98 31.13
C THR A 39 -3.49 28.97 32.12
N THR A 40 -4.65 29.56 31.82
CA THR A 40 -5.35 30.43 32.77
C THR A 40 -5.86 29.70 34.01
N LEU A 41 -6.18 28.41 33.88
CA LEU A 41 -6.69 27.57 34.98
C LEU A 41 -5.59 26.94 35.83
N VAL A 42 -4.51 26.45 35.20
CA VAL A 42 -3.49 25.60 35.84
C VAL A 42 -2.15 26.33 36.00
N GLY A 43 -1.93 27.42 35.26
CA GLY A 43 -0.74 28.26 35.34
C GLY A 43 0.27 28.08 34.19
N PRO A 44 1.34 28.89 34.16
CA PRO A 44 2.26 29.02 33.01
C PRO A 44 3.04 27.74 32.66
N GLY A 45 3.23 26.83 33.61
CA GLY A 45 3.98 25.58 33.39
C GLY A 45 3.36 24.70 32.31
N VAL A 46 2.03 24.70 32.18
CA VAL A 46 1.31 23.96 31.13
C VAL A 46 1.61 24.52 29.75
N HIS A 47 1.76 25.84 29.62
CA HIS A 47 2.10 26.47 28.35
C HIS A 47 3.51 26.08 27.88
N VAL A 48 4.49 26.07 28.81
CA VAL A 48 5.88 25.71 28.47
C VAL A 48 5.97 24.24 28.10
N ALA A 49 5.46 23.34 28.95
CA ALA A 49 5.51 21.90 28.69
C ALA A 49 4.70 21.51 27.45
N GLY A 50 3.48 22.06 27.32
CA GLY A 50 2.61 21.84 26.17
C GLY A 50 3.21 22.38 24.87
N GLY A 51 3.81 23.57 24.90
CA GLY A 51 4.48 24.16 23.74
C GLY A 51 5.65 23.30 23.24
N ILE A 52 6.53 22.87 24.15
CA ILE A 52 7.65 21.96 23.81
C ILE A 52 7.11 20.68 23.18
N PHE A 53 6.10 20.07 23.80
CA PHE A 53 5.50 18.85 23.28
C PHE A 53 4.91 19.03 21.89
N VAL A 54 4.12 20.09 21.66
CA VAL A 54 3.50 20.37 20.35
C VAL A 54 4.56 20.60 19.28
N ILE A 55 5.60 21.39 19.58
CA ILE A 55 6.69 21.67 18.62
C ILE A 55 7.41 20.37 18.24
N LEU A 56 7.80 19.56 19.22
CA LEU A 56 8.51 18.31 18.96
C LEU A 56 7.63 17.28 18.22
N ALA A 57 6.38 17.13 18.65
CA ALA A 57 5.44 16.19 18.03
C ALA A 57 5.13 16.58 16.57
N MET A 58 4.85 17.87 16.31
CA MET A 58 4.59 18.36 14.96
C MET A 58 5.84 18.31 14.09
N GLY A 59 7.02 18.59 14.65
CA GLY A 59 8.30 18.44 13.95
C GLY A 59 8.56 17.01 13.50
N MET A 60 8.38 16.03 14.39
CA MET A 60 8.53 14.61 14.05
C MET A 60 7.52 14.15 13.00
N ALA A 61 6.25 14.52 13.16
CA ALA A 61 5.20 14.19 12.20
C ALA A 61 5.52 14.76 10.80
N SER A 62 6.01 16.00 10.75
CA SER A 62 6.40 16.67 9.49
C SER A 62 7.55 15.94 8.80
N ILE A 63 8.57 15.51 9.55
CA ILE A 63 9.69 14.73 8.99
C ILE A 63 9.20 13.40 8.40
N GLN A 64 8.33 12.68 9.10
CA GLN A 64 7.78 11.41 8.62
C GLN A 64 6.94 11.59 7.35
N GLN A 65 6.09 12.62 7.31
CA GLN A 65 5.30 12.93 6.12
C GLN A 65 6.16 13.36 4.93
N ALA A 66 7.19 14.18 5.17
CA ALA A 66 8.15 14.58 4.14
C ALA A 66 8.89 13.37 3.55
N LEU A 67 9.37 12.46 4.40
CA LEU A 67 9.99 11.22 3.95
C LEU A 67 9.03 10.38 3.12
N GLY A 68 7.80 10.16 3.60
CA GLY A 68 6.77 9.42 2.88
C GLY A 68 6.48 10.01 1.50
N LEU A 69 6.31 11.32 1.40
CA LEU A 69 6.06 12.01 0.13
C LEU A 69 7.25 11.88 -0.83
N SER A 70 8.48 11.98 -0.31
CA SER A 70 9.68 11.82 -1.11
C SER A 70 9.86 10.40 -1.64
N TYR A 71 9.51 9.39 -0.84
CA TYR A 71 9.52 8.00 -1.27
C TYR A 71 8.43 7.74 -2.30
N GLN A 72 7.23 8.29 -2.12
CA GLN A 72 6.13 8.14 -3.07
C GLN A 72 6.50 8.70 -4.45
N VAL A 73 7.15 9.86 -4.51
CA VAL A 73 7.63 10.43 -5.78
C VAL A 73 8.73 9.55 -6.38
N ARG A 74 9.66 9.04 -5.56
CA ARG A 74 10.74 8.15 -6.03
C ARG A 74 10.22 6.85 -6.61
N GLU A 75 9.11 6.32 -6.11
CA GLU A 75 8.42 5.14 -6.65
C GLU A 75 7.77 5.43 -8.01
N TRP A 76 7.26 6.64 -8.22
CA TRP A 76 6.68 7.04 -9.50
C TRP A 76 7.73 7.37 -10.56
N LEU A 77 8.96 7.70 -10.14
CA LEU A 77 10.08 7.96 -11.05
C LEU A 77 10.59 6.64 -11.65
N PRO A 78 10.55 6.48 -12.99
CA PRO A 78 10.93 5.21 -13.61
C PRO A 78 12.35 4.80 -13.26
N THR A 79 12.55 3.56 -12.84
CA THR A 79 13.90 3.01 -12.60
C THR A 79 14.56 2.80 -13.96
N ALA A 80 15.64 3.54 -14.24
CA ALA A 80 16.50 3.26 -15.39
C ALA A 80 17.32 2.00 -15.10
N GLY A 81 16.65 0.84 -15.06
CA GLY A 81 17.30 -0.46 -15.09
C GLY A 81 17.41 -0.93 -16.54
N PRO A 82 18.48 -1.64 -16.92
CA PRO A 82 18.48 -2.38 -18.18
C PRO A 82 17.39 -3.43 -18.11
N MET A 83 16.23 -3.16 -18.74
CA MET A 83 15.34 -4.23 -19.19
C MET A 83 16.09 -4.96 -20.29
N LEU A 84 16.77 -6.06 -19.95
CA LEU A 84 17.21 -7.04 -20.94
C LEU A 84 16.01 -7.96 -21.20
N PRO A 85 15.41 -7.94 -22.40
CA PRO A 85 14.41 -8.93 -22.78
C PRO A 85 15.08 -10.31 -22.84
N SER A 86 14.40 -11.37 -22.40
CA SER A 86 14.86 -12.74 -22.63
C SER A 86 14.90 -13.12 -24.11
N ASP A 87 14.19 -12.38 -24.97
CA ASP A 87 13.88 -12.81 -26.34
C ASP A 87 14.37 -11.82 -27.43
N GLY A 88 15.24 -10.85 -27.10
CA GLY A 88 15.88 -9.97 -28.08
C GLY A 88 14.98 -8.99 -28.85
N VAL A 89 13.65 -9.02 -28.67
CA VAL A 89 12.72 -8.07 -29.30
C VAL A 89 12.49 -6.87 -28.37
N PRO A 90 12.84 -5.64 -28.77
CA PRO A 90 12.61 -4.46 -27.96
C PRO A 90 11.11 -4.12 -27.88
N VAL A 91 10.52 -4.22 -26.68
CA VAL A 91 9.21 -3.64 -26.40
C VAL A 91 9.42 -2.15 -26.08
N PRO A 92 8.84 -1.21 -26.86
CA PRO A 92 8.96 0.20 -26.55
C PRO A 92 8.25 0.49 -25.23
N ALA A 93 9.00 0.91 -24.19
CA ALA A 93 8.39 1.50 -23.01
C ALA A 93 7.52 2.68 -23.47
N PRO A 94 6.27 2.83 -22.97
CA PRO A 94 5.32 3.82 -23.50
C PRO A 94 5.75 5.27 -23.30
N TRP A 95 6.81 5.51 -22.52
CA TRP A 95 7.40 6.81 -22.22
C TRP A 95 8.80 7.00 -22.83
N SER A 96 9.21 6.15 -23.79
CA SER A 96 10.53 6.20 -24.45
C SER A 96 10.66 7.26 -25.56
N ARG A 97 9.91 8.37 -25.51
CA ARG A 97 10.24 9.54 -26.33
C ARG A 97 11.43 10.28 -25.72
N ALA A 98 12.61 9.86 -26.21
CA ALA A 98 13.88 10.55 -26.36
C ALA A 98 14.16 11.81 -25.51
N GLY A 99 15.23 11.75 -24.70
CA GLY A 99 15.90 12.92 -24.11
C GLY A 99 15.53 13.20 -22.65
N VAL A 100 14.24 13.43 -22.37
CA VAL A 100 13.78 13.90 -21.05
C VAL A 100 13.95 12.83 -19.97
N GLY A 101 13.61 11.56 -20.26
CA GLY A 101 13.73 10.45 -19.29
C GLY A 101 15.16 10.14 -18.84
N ARG A 102 16.18 10.48 -19.65
CA ARG A 102 17.60 10.26 -19.31
C ARG A 102 18.17 11.37 -18.43
N ALA A 103 17.72 12.61 -18.64
CA ALA A 103 18.05 13.75 -17.78
C ALA A 103 17.36 13.65 -16.40
N LEU A 104 16.10 13.19 -16.38
CA LEU A 104 15.35 12.94 -15.14
C LEU A 104 15.85 11.74 -14.32
N ALA A 105 16.65 10.85 -14.91
CA ALA A 105 17.18 9.66 -14.26
C ALA A 105 18.48 9.88 -13.46
N GLY A 106 19.11 11.07 -13.55
CA GLY A 106 20.35 11.37 -12.82
C GLY A 106 20.16 11.35 -11.29
N PRO A 107 21.13 10.84 -10.49
CA PRO A 107 20.98 10.72 -9.03
C PRO A 107 20.61 12.04 -8.32
N ARG A 108 21.19 13.15 -8.79
CA ARG A 108 20.92 14.50 -8.27
C ARG A 108 19.51 14.99 -8.59
N TRP A 109 19.02 14.70 -9.80
CA TRP A 109 17.70 15.14 -10.25
C TRP A 109 16.58 14.29 -9.63
N ARG A 110 16.80 12.98 -9.45
CA ARG A 110 15.89 12.11 -8.66
C ARG A 110 15.77 12.57 -7.20
N GLY A 111 16.88 12.97 -6.60
CA GLY A 111 16.90 13.56 -5.26
C GLY A 111 16.08 14.86 -5.19
N ALA A 112 16.32 15.78 -6.13
CA ALA A 112 15.62 17.05 -6.22
C ALA A 112 14.11 16.88 -6.49
N MET A 113 13.71 15.99 -7.41
CA MET A 113 12.30 15.71 -7.67
C MET A 113 11.59 15.08 -6.47
N GLY A 114 12.26 14.19 -5.74
CA GLY A 114 11.72 13.64 -4.49
C GLY A 114 11.49 14.71 -3.42
N MET A 115 12.29 15.79 -3.40
CA MET A 115 12.16 16.90 -2.45
C MET A 115 11.22 18.02 -2.93
N ALA A 116 10.97 18.12 -4.24
CA ALA A 116 10.16 19.16 -4.84
C ALA A 116 8.80 19.39 -4.15
N PRO A 117 7.96 18.37 -3.87
CA PRO A 117 6.67 18.62 -3.25
C PRO A 117 6.80 19.16 -1.82
N ILE A 118 7.86 18.78 -1.07
CA ILE A 118 8.12 19.31 0.27
C ILE A 118 8.47 20.81 0.18
N VAL A 119 9.35 21.17 -0.75
CA VAL A 119 9.74 22.57 -0.97
C VAL A 119 8.54 23.41 -1.41
N ILE A 120 7.70 22.89 -2.31
CA ILE A 120 6.47 23.57 -2.74
C ILE A 120 5.53 23.80 -1.55
N ILE A 121 5.29 22.77 -0.73
CA ILE A 121 4.46 22.91 0.47
C ILE A 121 5.03 23.96 1.41
N PHE A 122 6.34 23.93 1.67
CA PHE A 122 7.00 24.93 2.52
C PHE A 122 6.81 26.35 1.99
N LEU A 123 7.06 26.58 0.70
CA LEU A 123 6.90 27.90 0.09
C LEU A 123 5.45 28.39 0.12
N VAL A 124 4.49 27.50 -0.11
CA VAL A 124 3.06 27.85 -0.04
C VAL A 124 2.65 28.17 1.39
N VAL A 125 3.07 27.39 2.38
CA VAL A 125 2.79 27.64 3.79
C VAL A 125 3.40 28.97 4.22
N GLU A 126 4.68 29.20 3.92
CA GLU A 126 5.37 30.45 4.24
C GLU A 126 4.66 31.66 3.61
N TRP A 127 4.23 31.54 2.35
CA TRP A 127 3.45 32.57 1.67
C TRP A 127 2.11 32.87 2.38
N LEU A 128 1.37 31.84 2.78
CA LEU A 128 0.09 31.99 3.50
C LEU A 128 0.27 32.67 4.86
N PHE A 129 1.37 32.36 5.57
CA PHE A 129 1.71 33.01 6.84
C PHE A 129 2.11 34.48 6.64
N ILE A 130 2.96 34.78 5.66
CA ILE A 130 3.38 36.16 5.35
C ILE A 130 2.20 37.05 4.95
N THR A 131 1.23 36.49 4.23
CA THR A 131 0.05 37.22 3.76
C THR A 131 -1.07 37.32 4.81
N GLY A 132 -0.90 36.68 5.98
CA GLY A 132 -1.91 36.64 7.05
C GLY A 132 -3.23 35.97 6.63
N GLN A 133 -3.20 35.16 5.58
CA GLN A 133 -4.41 34.58 4.96
C GLN A 133 -4.95 33.36 5.71
N GLU A 134 -4.15 32.73 6.57
CA GLU A 134 -4.51 31.48 7.23
C GLU A 134 -4.08 31.43 8.70
N SER A 135 -4.93 30.84 9.53
CA SER A 135 -4.55 30.43 10.89
C SER A 135 -4.21 28.93 10.90
N PHE A 136 -3.28 28.54 11.76
CA PHE A 136 -2.89 27.13 11.92
C PHE A 136 -4.08 26.22 12.26
N ALA A 137 -5.01 26.69 13.11
CA ALA A 137 -6.23 25.96 13.44
C ALA A 137 -7.18 25.87 12.24
N GLY A 138 -7.29 26.92 11.42
CA GLY A 138 -8.07 26.91 10.18
C GLY A 138 -7.59 25.85 9.20
N LEU A 139 -6.27 25.77 8.99
CA LEU A 139 -5.65 24.74 8.14
C LEU A 139 -5.87 23.33 8.69
N LEU A 140 -5.66 23.12 10.00
CA LEU A 140 -5.92 21.83 10.64
C LEU A 140 -7.39 21.41 10.54
N GLY A 141 -8.32 22.35 10.72
CA GLY A 141 -9.76 22.11 10.55
C GLY A 141 -10.10 21.71 9.12
N PHE A 142 -9.54 22.41 8.13
CA PHE A 142 -9.70 22.07 6.71
C PHE A 142 -9.14 20.68 6.37
N ILE A 143 -7.89 20.40 6.78
CA ILE A 143 -7.26 19.09 6.58
C ILE A 143 -8.09 18.00 7.25
N GLY A 144 -8.53 18.20 8.49
CA GLY A 144 -9.35 17.23 9.23
C GLY A 144 -10.69 16.95 8.53
N ALA A 145 -11.37 17.99 8.03
CA ALA A 145 -12.64 17.88 7.34
C ALA A 145 -12.55 17.19 5.97
N VAL A 146 -11.40 17.27 5.29
CA VAL A 146 -11.20 16.67 3.96
C VAL A 146 -10.46 15.34 4.04
N VAL A 147 -9.24 15.34 4.57
CA VAL A 147 -8.34 14.17 4.61
C VAL A 147 -8.86 13.09 5.55
N GLY A 148 -9.42 13.49 6.70
CA GLY A 148 -9.95 12.58 7.71
C GLY A 148 -10.98 11.60 7.12
N PRO A 149 -12.08 12.09 6.52
CA PRO A 149 -13.08 11.26 5.84
C PRO A 149 -12.51 10.36 4.73
N ILE A 150 -11.54 10.85 3.96
CA ILE A 150 -10.96 10.11 2.84
C ILE A 150 -10.15 8.93 3.35
N VAL A 151 -9.24 9.15 4.30
CA VAL A 151 -8.34 8.10 4.81
C VAL A 151 -9.11 7.12 5.70
N ALA A 152 -9.83 7.63 6.69
CA ALA A 152 -10.51 6.79 7.67
C ALA A 152 -11.75 6.09 7.10
N GLY A 153 -12.44 6.74 6.15
CA GLY A 153 -13.66 6.22 5.55
C GLY A 153 -13.42 5.52 4.23
N VAL A 154 -13.24 6.32 3.17
CA VAL A 154 -13.24 5.82 1.79
C VAL A 154 -12.09 4.87 1.53
N PHE A 155 -10.86 5.29 1.79
CA PHE A 155 -9.66 4.52 1.53
C PHE A 155 -9.64 3.22 2.34
N SER A 156 -9.98 3.29 3.63
CA SER A 156 -10.06 2.12 4.51
C SER A 156 -11.08 1.08 4.00
N MET A 157 -12.25 1.52 3.52
CA MET A 157 -13.24 0.63 2.92
C MET A 157 -12.78 0.05 1.59
N LEU A 158 -12.11 0.84 0.75
CA LEU A 158 -11.52 0.37 -0.51
C LEU A 158 -10.41 -0.66 -0.25
N MET A 159 -9.53 -0.44 0.73
CA MET A 159 -8.53 -1.42 1.14
C MET A 159 -9.17 -2.72 1.64
N LEU A 160 -10.25 -2.64 2.41
CA LEU A 160 -10.98 -3.83 2.86
C LEU A 160 -11.55 -4.62 1.67
N VAL A 161 -12.13 -3.93 0.68
CA VAL A 161 -12.62 -4.58 -0.55
C VAL A 161 -11.46 -5.19 -1.34
N ALA A 162 -10.34 -4.50 -1.44
CA ALA A 162 -9.13 -4.99 -2.10
C ALA A 162 -8.64 -6.29 -1.46
N ALA A 163 -8.46 -6.31 -0.14
CA ALA A 163 -7.98 -7.46 0.60
C ALA A 163 -8.91 -8.68 0.48
N ARG A 164 -10.23 -8.45 0.38
CA ARG A 164 -11.22 -9.54 0.23
C ARG A 164 -11.39 -10.03 -1.21
N ARG A 165 -10.88 -9.32 -2.22
CA ARG A 165 -11.00 -9.72 -3.63
C ARG A 165 -9.68 -10.23 -4.20
N LYS A 166 -8.59 -9.61 -3.80
CA LYS A 166 -7.23 -9.96 -4.19
C LYS A 166 -6.75 -10.99 -3.17
N GLY A 167 -6.54 -12.24 -3.57
CA GLY A 167 -6.09 -13.32 -2.68
C GLY A 167 -4.69 -13.12 -2.08
N ASP A 168 -4.15 -11.90 -2.01
CA ASP A 168 -2.81 -11.61 -1.50
C ASP A 168 -2.69 -11.88 0.02
N TYR A 169 -3.80 -11.86 0.78
CA TYR A 169 -3.83 -12.20 2.21
C TYR A 169 -5.10 -12.95 2.57
N ALA A 170 -5.00 -13.93 3.48
CA ALA A 170 -6.16 -14.53 4.11
C ALA A 170 -6.80 -13.52 5.08
N VAL A 171 -8.09 -13.26 4.91
CA VAL A 171 -8.90 -12.40 5.78
C VAL A 171 -9.95 -13.29 6.45
N ASP A 172 -9.48 -14.29 7.20
CA ASP A 172 -10.35 -15.15 8.02
C ASP A 172 -10.70 -14.42 9.32
N GLY A 173 -11.98 -14.10 9.51
CA GLY A 173 -12.45 -13.55 10.78
C GLY A 173 -13.76 -12.76 10.74
N GLY A 174 -14.75 -13.27 11.49
CA GLY A 174 -15.88 -12.61 12.20
C GLY A 174 -16.78 -11.59 11.49
N TRP A 175 -16.22 -10.60 10.80
CA TRP A 175 -16.92 -9.37 10.40
C TRP A 175 -17.22 -9.38 8.90
N ARG A 176 -17.74 -10.51 8.38
CA ARG A 176 -18.09 -10.64 6.95
C ARG A 176 -19.02 -9.52 6.48
N PHE A 177 -19.90 -9.02 7.36
CA PHE A 177 -20.77 -7.87 7.11
C PHE A 177 -20.03 -6.61 6.64
N LEU A 178 -18.84 -6.32 7.19
CA LEU A 178 -18.12 -5.05 6.95
C LEU A 178 -17.66 -4.88 5.50
N GLY A 179 -17.44 -5.99 4.78
CA GLY A 179 -17.11 -5.98 3.36
C GLY A 179 -18.30 -6.28 2.45
N SER A 180 -19.52 -6.25 2.98
CA SER A 180 -20.72 -6.33 2.14
C SER A 180 -20.81 -5.09 1.24
N ARG A 181 -21.37 -5.25 0.04
CA ARG A 181 -21.48 -4.14 -0.92
C ARG A 181 -22.28 -2.97 -0.35
N ALA A 182 -23.33 -3.26 0.42
CA ALA A 182 -24.17 -2.25 1.06
C ALA A 182 -23.37 -1.44 2.09
N VAL A 183 -22.64 -2.08 3.01
CA VAL A 183 -21.85 -1.38 4.03
C VAL A 183 -20.79 -0.50 3.39
N VAL A 184 -20.04 -1.04 2.43
CA VAL A 184 -19.02 -0.25 1.71
C VAL A 184 -19.64 0.96 1.03
N TRP A 185 -20.78 0.79 0.36
CA TRP A 185 -21.48 1.91 -0.28
C TRP A 185 -21.96 2.95 0.72
N VAL A 186 -22.60 2.53 1.81
CA VAL A 186 -23.13 3.42 2.84
C VAL A 186 -21.99 4.21 3.50
N VAL A 187 -20.90 3.54 3.90
CA VAL A 187 -19.77 4.19 4.55
C VAL A 187 -19.08 5.16 3.58
N CYS A 188 -18.77 4.73 2.35
CA CYS A 188 -18.17 5.62 1.37
C CYS A 188 -19.08 6.81 1.05
N ALA A 189 -20.40 6.60 0.90
CA ALA A 189 -21.35 7.67 0.64
C ALA A 189 -21.44 8.65 1.82
N LEU A 190 -21.47 8.16 3.06
CA LEU A 190 -21.51 9.00 4.25
C LEU A 190 -20.27 9.90 4.33
N PHE A 191 -19.07 9.33 4.18
CA PHE A 191 -17.83 10.11 4.25
C PHE A 191 -17.67 11.05 3.07
N LEU A 192 -18.01 10.63 1.85
CA LEU A 192 -17.96 11.50 0.68
C LEU A 192 -18.99 12.63 0.77
N THR A 193 -20.19 12.36 1.24
CA THR A 193 -21.23 13.37 1.47
C THR A 193 -20.75 14.40 2.49
N SER A 194 -20.06 13.96 3.55
CA SER A 194 -19.45 14.89 4.51
C SER A 194 -18.44 15.84 3.85
N VAL A 195 -17.53 15.33 3.00
CA VAL A 195 -16.55 16.18 2.29
C VAL A 195 -17.24 17.15 1.33
N VAL A 196 -18.22 16.67 0.57
CA VAL A 196 -19.00 17.52 -0.35
C VAL A 196 -19.80 18.57 0.41
N PHE A 197 -20.41 18.21 1.54
CA PHE A 197 -21.15 19.14 2.38
C PHE A 197 -20.24 20.26 2.91
N HIS A 198 -19.04 19.91 3.39
CA HIS A 198 -18.05 20.92 3.79
C HIS A 198 -17.64 21.83 2.62
N GLY A 199 -17.40 21.24 1.44
CA GLY A 199 -17.04 21.98 0.22
C GLY A 199 -18.15 22.88 -0.33
N LEU A 200 -19.42 22.62 -0.02
CA LEU A 200 -20.56 23.43 -0.49
C LEU A 200 -21.02 24.47 0.53
N PHE A 201 -21.00 24.12 1.83
CA PHE A 201 -21.71 24.88 2.86
C PHE A 201 -20.83 25.36 4.02
N ALA A 202 -19.71 24.72 4.33
CA ALA A 202 -18.97 25.01 5.57
C ALA A 202 -18.00 26.19 5.48
N TRP A 203 -17.52 26.52 4.28
CA TRP A 203 -16.56 27.61 4.07
C TRP A 203 -17.15 28.66 3.16
N ASP A 204 -16.86 29.94 3.41
CA ASP A 204 -17.28 31.03 2.51
C ASP A 204 -16.27 31.30 1.38
N ASP A 205 -15.03 30.85 1.56
CA ASP A 205 -13.95 31.03 0.62
C ASP A 205 -14.06 30.13 -0.62
N LEU A 206 -13.97 30.74 -1.81
CA LEU A 206 -14.13 30.05 -3.09
C LEU A 206 -13.01 29.03 -3.35
N LEU A 207 -11.78 29.30 -2.88
CA LEU A 207 -10.65 28.41 -3.07
C LEU A 207 -10.83 27.11 -2.27
N ARG A 208 -11.15 27.19 -0.97
CA ARG A 208 -11.40 26.01 -0.11
C ARG A 208 -12.58 25.18 -0.62
N ARG A 209 -13.67 25.83 -1.04
CA ARG A 209 -14.81 25.17 -1.70
C ARG A 209 -14.36 24.42 -2.95
N GLY A 210 -13.64 25.11 -3.85
CA GLY A 210 -13.14 24.54 -5.10
C GLY A 210 -12.25 23.32 -4.87
N VAL A 211 -11.29 23.41 -3.95
CA VAL A 211 -10.38 22.30 -3.61
C VAL A 211 -11.16 21.10 -3.07
N ALA A 212 -12.08 21.30 -2.13
CA ALA A 212 -12.87 20.21 -1.56
C ALA A 212 -13.73 19.49 -2.62
N LEU A 213 -14.31 20.24 -3.56
CA LEU A 213 -15.07 19.67 -4.68
C LEU A 213 -14.19 18.92 -5.67
N VAL A 214 -13.02 19.45 -6.02
CA VAL A 214 -12.03 18.76 -6.87
C VAL A 214 -11.59 17.45 -6.22
N VAL A 215 -11.24 17.47 -4.93
CA VAL A 215 -10.85 16.27 -4.19
C VAL A 215 -12.00 15.25 -4.16
N SER A 216 -13.23 15.69 -3.94
CA SER A 216 -14.41 14.82 -3.99
C SER A 216 -14.57 14.17 -5.36
N ALA A 217 -14.40 14.94 -6.45
CA ALA A 217 -14.47 14.42 -7.82
C ALA A 217 -13.34 13.41 -8.11
N VAL A 218 -12.12 13.67 -7.64
CA VAL A 218 -10.99 12.74 -7.75
C VAL A 218 -11.27 11.44 -7.00
N VAL A 219 -11.81 11.52 -5.78
CA VAL A 219 -12.17 10.34 -4.98
C VAL A 219 -13.29 9.53 -5.65
N VAL A 220 -14.31 10.18 -6.21
CA VAL A 220 -15.34 9.51 -7.01
C VAL A 220 -14.72 8.83 -8.23
N GLY A 221 -13.84 9.54 -8.96
CA GLY A 221 -13.09 8.99 -10.09
C GLY A 221 -12.30 7.75 -9.70
N LEU A 222 -11.61 7.79 -8.54
CA LEU A 222 -10.86 6.67 -8.00
C LEU A 222 -11.78 5.49 -7.68
N ILE A 223 -12.91 5.71 -7.00
CA ILE A 223 -13.90 4.66 -6.70
C ILE A 223 -14.42 4.01 -8.00
N VAL A 224 -14.71 4.81 -9.03
CA VAL A 224 -15.21 4.33 -10.32
C VAL A 224 -14.13 3.54 -11.07
N ALA A 225 -12.91 4.06 -11.16
CA ALA A 225 -11.77 3.39 -11.81
C ALA A 225 -11.47 2.05 -11.13
N ILE A 226 -11.43 2.05 -9.80
CA ILE A 226 -11.19 0.85 -9.00
C ILE A 226 -12.28 -0.21 -9.22
N ARG A 227 -13.54 0.19 -9.40
CA ARG A 227 -14.64 -0.75 -9.68
C ARG A 227 -14.54 -1.44 -11.03
N ARG A 228 -13.88 -0.84 -12.01
CA ARG A 228 -13.79 -1.38 -13.37
C ARG A 228 -12.70 -2.45 -13.48
N ASP A 229 -11.48 -2.14 -13.03
CA ASP A 229 -10.31 -3.00 -13.34
C ASP A 229 -9.40 -3.34 -12.14
N ALA A 230 -9.47 -2.61 -11.02
CA ALA A 230 -8.48 -2.79 -9.94
C ALA A 230 -8.75 -4.00 -9.01
N TYR A 231 -9.96 -4.58 -9.07
CA TYR A 231 -10.36 -5.70 -8.20
C TYR A 231 -10.78 -6.95 -8.96
N VAL A 232 -9.97 -7.34 -9.94
CA VAL A 232 -10.09 -8.64 -10.59
C VAL A 232 -10.00 -9.73 -9.52
N PRO A 233 -11.02 -10.60 -9.36
CA PRO A 233 -10.97 -11.69 -8.40
C PRO A 233 -9.79 -12.60 -8.69
N ARG A 234 -8.90 -12.78 -7.72
CA ARG A 234 -7.62 -13.45 -7.92
C ARG A 234 -7.36 -14.51 -6.85
N ALA A 235 -6.83 -15.65 -7.28
CA ALA A 235 -6.20 -16.62 -6.40
C ALA A 235 -4.68 -16.39 -6.37
N VAL A 236 -4.06 -16.52 -5.20
CA VAL A 236 -2.61 -16.41 -5.04
C VAL A 236 -2.09 -17.73 -4.48
N ILE A 237 -1.10 -18.29 -5.16
CA ILE A 237 -0.27 -19.40 -4.69
C ILE A 237 1.04 -18.78 -4.22
N GLU A 238 1.20 -18.66 -2.91
CA GLU A 238 2.45 -18.24 -2.28
C GLU A 238 3.32 -19.48 -2.05
N VAL A 239 4.57 -19.42 -2.51
CA VAL A 239 5.61 -20.43 -2.28
C VAL A 239 6.76 -19.75 -1.56
N ARG A 240 6.91 -20.06 -0.27
CA ARG A 240 7.80 -19.37 0.65
C ARG A 240 8.93 -20.27 1.14
N GLU A 241 10.15 -19.89 0.84
CA GLU A 241 11.36 -20.47 1.41
C GLU A 241 11.76 -19.70 2.68
N GLU A 242 11.94 -20.39 3.81
CA GLU A 242 12.41 -19.77 5.05
C GLU A 242 13.91 -20.01 5.20
N ALA A 243 14.69 -18.93 5.41
CA ALA A 243 16.12 -19.05 5.62
C ALA A 243 16.43 -19.87 6.88
N GLY A 244 17.28 -20.89 6.74
CA GLY A 244 17.76 -21.70 7.87
C GLY A 244 16.88 -22.88 8.27
N ALA A 245 15.70 -23.06 7.69
CA ALA A 245 14.87 -24.25 7.89
C ALA A 245 15.18 -25.32 6.84
N PRO A 246 15.79 -26.47 7.20
CA PRO A 246 15.91 -27.60 6.28
C PRO A 246 14.53 -28.22 6.07
N GLY A 247 13.85 -27.86 4.97
CA GLY A 247 12.52 -28.35 4.67
C GLY A 247 12.07 -28.07 3.24
N ASP A 248 10.85 -28.52 2.93
CA ASP A 248 10.12 -28.10 1.74
C ASP A 248 9.53 -26.70 1.97
N PRO A 249 9.46 -25.86 0.92
CA PRO A 249 8.84 -24.54 0.99
C PRO A 249 7.42 -24.59 1.57
N VAL A 250 7.06 -23.55 2.33
CA VAL A 250 5.68 -23.36 2.79
C VAL A 250 4.82 -22.90 1.63
N VAL A 251 3.66 -23.52 1.45
CA VAL A 251 2.75 -23.23 0.34
C VAL A 251 1.42 -22.78 0.90
N ASN A 252 1.02 -21.56 0.54
CA ASN A 252 -0.29 -21.03 0.91
C ASN A 252 -1.09 -20.73 -0.36
N VAL A 253 -2.32 -21.22 -0.42
CA VAL A 253 -3.25 -20.86 -1.48
C VAL A 253 -4.39 -20.07 -0.88
N VAL A 254 -4.58 -18.85 -1.38
CA VAL A 254 -5.64 -17.95 -0.93
C VAL A 254 -6.43 -17.48 -2.14
N ALA A 255 -7.73 -17.71 -2.13
CA ALA A 255 -8.64 -17.25 -3.17
C ALA A 255 -9.65 -16.28 -2.57
N ARG A 256 -9.70 -15.05 -3.09
CA ARG A 256 -10.65 -14.01 -2.63
C ARG A 256 -10.65 -13.82 -1.10
N GLY A 257 -9.46 -13.80 -0.52
CA GLY A 257 -9.25 -13.63 0.92
C GLY A 257 -9.60 -14.84 1.78
N VAL A 258 -9.91 -16.00 1.19
CA VAL A 258 -10.20 -17.25 1.91
C VAL A 258 -9.11 -18.27 1.63
N PRO A 259 -8.53 -18.93 2.65
CA PRO A 259 -7.61 -20.05 2.44
C PRO A 259 -8.29 -21.18 1.68
N VAL A 260 -7.62 -21.73 0.67
CA VAL A 260 -8.08 -22.88 -0.09
C VAL A 260 -7.19 -24.06 0.29
N PRO A 261 -7.74 -25.13 0.91
CA PRO A 261 -6.96 -26.32 1.17
C PRO A 261 -6.60 -26.98 -0.16
N VAL A 262 -5.31 -27.21 -0.38
CA VAL A 262 -4.81 -27.92 -1.55
C VAL A 262 -3.83 -29.00 -1.09
N GLU A 263 -3.89 -30.15 -1.74
CA GLU A 263 -2.87 -31.18 -1.56
C GLU A 263 -1.66 -30.84 -2.42
N VAL A 264 -0.48 -30.86 -1.79
CA VAL A 264 0.79 -30.50 -2.45
C VAL A 264 1.65 -31.75 -2.55
N GLY A 265 1.95 -32.15 -3.78
CA GLY A 265 2.92 -33.20 -4.09
C GLY A 265 4.29 -32.60 -4.38
N TRP A 266 5.33 -33.12 -3.73
CA TRP A 266 6.72 -32.72 -4.00
C TRP A 266 7.46 -33.81 -4.75
N SER A 267 8.15 -33.41 -5.82
CA SER A 267 9.08 -34.25 -6.55
C SER A 267 10.44 -33.55 -6.65
N ARG A 268 11.52 -34.29 -6.40
CA ARG A 268 12.88 -33.77 -6.53
C ARG A 268 13.54 -34.44 -7.73
N ALA A 269 13.98 -33.64 -8.69
CA ALA A 269 14.76 -34.16 -9.80
C ALA A 269 16.12 -34.61 -9.26
N VAL A 270 16.36 -35.92 -9.16
CA VAL A 270 17.68 -36.46 -8.82
C VAL A 270 18.57 -36.33 -10.05
N ASN A 271 19.34 -35.25 -10.10
CA ASN A 271 20.27 -35.01 -11.19
C ASN A 271 21.47 -35.96 -11.05
N ARG A 272 21.39 -37.18 -11.62
CA ARG A 272 22.45 -38.20 -11.50
C ARG A 272 23.80 -37.79 -12.11
N SER A 273 23.83 -36.73 -12.93
CA SER A 273 25.00 -36.34 -13.71
C SER A 273 25.99 -35.43 -12.97
N ARG A 274 25.60 -34.85 -11.82
CA ARG A 274 26.48 -34.09 -10.94
C ARG A 274 26.14 -34.49 -9.51
N GLY A 275 26.98 -35.32 -8.88
CA GLY A 275 26.80 -35.81 -7.51
C GLY A 275 26.88 -34.69 -6.45
N GLY A 276 25.91 -33.78 -6.46
CA GLY A 276 25.74 -32.70 -5.50
C GLY A 276 24.29 -32.65 -5.02
N PRO A 277 24.05 -32.30 -3.74
CA PRO A 277 22.71 -32.18 -3.18
C PRO A 277 22.06 -30.88 -3.66
N GLY A 278 21.43 -30.87 -4.84
CA GLY A 278 20.88 -29.63 -5.39
C GLY A 278 20.20 -29.78 -6.75
N GLY A 279 19.27 -30.72 -6.88
CA GLY A 279 18.40 -30.81 -8.05
C GLY A 279 17.24 -29.81 -7.98
N ASP A 280 16.70 -29.45 -9.15
CA ASP A 280 15.45 -28.70 -9.27
C ASP A 280 14.35 -29.38 -8.43
N ARG A 281 13.61 -28.57 -7.67
CA ARG A 281 12.48 -29.04 -6.87
C ARG A 281 11.21 -28.69 -7.62
N THR A 282 10.41 -29.68 -7.98
CA THR A 282 9.13 -29.47 -8.65
C THR A 282 8.00 -29.79 -7.71
N MET A 283 7.13 -28.82 -7.51
CA MET A 283 5.90 -28.92 -6.76
C MET A 283 4.73 -29.07 -7.73
N SER A 284 3.83 -30.00 -7.46
CA SER A 284 2.56 -30.14 -8.18
C SER A 284 1.39 -29.98 -7.21
N LEU A 285 0.42 -29.14 -7.55
CA LEU A 285 -0.81 -28.99 -6.78
C LEU A 285 -2.02 -28.97 -7.72
N HIS A 286 -3.16 -29.45 -7.23
CA HIS A 286 -4.44 -29.33 -7.93
C HIS A 286 -5.22 -28.15 -7.37
N LEU A 287 -5.45 -27.15 -8.20
CA LEU A 287 -6.37 -26.06 -7.88
C LEU A 287 -7.79 -26.51 -8.22
N PRO A 288 -8.73 -26.51 -7.26
CA PRO A 288 -10.13 -26.74 -7.56
C PRO A 288 -10.69 -25.62 -8.44
N ALA A 289 -11.87 -25.84 -9.02
CA ALA A 289 -12.59 -24.79 -9.72
C ALA A 289 -12.90 -23.62 -8.75
N LEU A 290 -12.37 -22.44 -9.05
CA LEU A 290 -12.45 -21.26 -8.21
C LEU A 290 -13.09 -20.11 -8.99
N PRO A 291 -13.99 -19.30 -8.38
CA PRO A 291 -14.60 -18.15 -9.04
C PRO A 291 -13.63 -16.95 -9.09
N VAL A 292 -12.49 -17.15 -9.76
CA VAL A 292 -11.41 -16.17 -9.97
C VAL A 292 -11.17 -15.98 -11.46
N ARG A 293 -10.63 -14.82 -11.83
CA ARG A 293 -10.26 -14.48 -13.21
C ARG A 293 -8.75 -14.50 -13.44
N GLU A 294 -7.99 -14.55 -12.36
CA GLU A 294 -6.53 -14.54 -12.39
C GLU A 294 -5.98 -15.48 -11.33
N VAL A 295 -4.88 -16.15 -11.66
CA VAL A 295 -4.05 -16.87 -10.69
C VAL A 295 -2.68 -16.21 -10.67
N LYS A 296 -2.24 -15.81 -9.48
CA LYS A 296 -0.90 -15.29 -9.24
C LYS A 296 -0.08 -16.36 -8.54
N VAL A 297 1.07 -16.70 -9.10
CA VAL A 297 2.10 -17.47 -8.39
C VAL A 297 3.11 -16.48 -7.85
N TRP A 298 3.43 -16.58 -6.56
CA TRP A 298 4.40 -15.73 -5.88
C TRP A 298 5.42 -16.61 -5.16
N ALA A 299 6.61 -16.70 -5.73
CA ALA A 299 7.74 -17.45 -5.18
C ALA A 299 8.76 -16.47 -4.58
N HIS A 300 9.05 -16.63 -3.30
CA HIS A 300 9.97 -15.77 -2.57
C HIS A 300 10.68 -16.50 -1.43
N ARG A 301 11.78 -15.90 -0.97
CA ARG A 301 12.51 -16.34 0.22
C ARG A 301 12.46 -15.25 1.27
N LEU A 302 12.31 -15.63 2.53
CA LEU A 302 12.50 -14.71 3.65
C LEU A 302 13.96 -14.76 4.10
N ASP A 303 14.61 -13.60 4.19
CA ASP A 303 15.90 -13.47 4.88
C ASP A 303 15.71 -13.58 6.41
N PRO A 304 16.80 -13.68 7.19
CA PRO A 304 16.72 -13.74 8.66
C PRO A 304 16.02 -12.53 9.30
N GLU A 305 16.04 -11.37 8.63
CA GLU A 305 15.38 -10.14 9.02
C GLU A 305 13.87 -10.12 8.67
N GLY A 306 13.38 -11.13 7.94
CA GLY A 306 11.98 -11.28 7.51
C GLY A 306 11.63 -10.50 6.23
N VAL A 307 12.61 -10.00 5.50
CA VAL A 307 12.44 -9.34 4.20
C VAL A 307 12.27 -10.38 3.10
N SER A 308 11.32 -10.11 2.21
CA SER A 308 11.01 -10.99 1.08
C SER A 308 11.91 -10.71 -0.13
N GLU A 309 12.67 -11.73 -0.54
CA GLU A 309 13.47 -11.72 -1.76
C GLU A 309 12.78 -12.55 -2.86
N ALA A 310 12.64 -11.97 -4.06
CA ALA A 310 12.04 -12.66 -5.19
C ALA A 310 12.86 -13.91 -5.60
N ARG A 311 12.17 -15.04 -5.82
CA ARG A 311 12.79 -16.28 -6.27
C ARG A 311 12.32 -16.64 -7.68
N PRO A 312 13.23 -16.83 -8.65
CA PRO A 312 12.86 -17.31 -9.97
C PRO A 312 12.18 -18.67 -9.87
N ALA A 313 11.03 -18.82 -10.53
CA ALA A 313 10.31 -20.09 -10.60
C ALA A 313 9.82 -20.34 -12.03
N ARG A 314 9.86 -21.59 -12.49
CA ARG A 314 9.13 -21.99 -13.71
C ARG A 314 7.76 -22.48 -13.28
N VAL A 315 6.72 -22.02 -13.95
CA VAL A 315 5.34 -22.35 -13.64
C VAL A 315 4.70 -22.90 -14.89
N ALA A 316 4.14 -24.11 -14.80
CA ALA A 316 3.29 -24.70 -15.82
C ALA A 316 1.87 -24.85 -15.27
N PHE A 317 0.89 -24.39 -16.04
CA PHE A 317 -0.52 -24.62 -15.77
C PHE A 317 -1.07 -25.62 -16.78
N HIS A 318 -1.62 -26.70 -16.27
CA HIS A 318 -2.31 -27.74 -17.02
C HIS A 318 -3.80 -27.66 -16.68
N ARG A 319 -4.61 -27.17 -17.61
CA ARG A 319 -6.06 -27.07 -17.41
C ARG A 319 -6.74 -28.41 -17.68
N ASP A 320 -7.70 -28.77 -16.84
CA ASP A 320 -8.41 -30.04 -16.96
C ASP A 320 -9.35 -30.08 -18.21
N ASP A 321 -9.64 -28.92 -18.82
CA ASP A 321 -10.50 -28.76 -20.00
C ASP A 321 -9.79 -28.99 -21.35
N GLY A 322 -8.49 -29.32 -21.32
CA GLY A 322 -7.68 -29.57 -22.52
C GLY A 322 -7.32 -28.31 -23.33
N HIS A 323 -7.67 -27.11 -22.87
CA HIS A 323 -7.28 -25.85 -23.49
C HIS A 323 -5.91 -25.37 -22.98
N GLY A 324 -4.86 -25.98 -23.54
CA GLY A 324 -3.49 -25.43 -23.60
C GLY A 324 -2.71 -25.41 -22.29
N ASP A 325 -1.55 -26.07 -22.29
CA ASP A 325 -0.54 -25.92 -21.24
C ASP A 325 0.12 -24.54 -21.37
N THR A 326 0.03 -23.71 -20.33
CA THR A 326 0.79 -22.45 -20.29
C THR A 326 1.99 -22.59 -19.36
N ALA A 327 3.19 -22.58 -19.94
CA ALA A 327 4.45 -22.55 -19.20
C ALA A 327 5.06 -21.14 -19.26
N ALA A 328 5.40 -20.56 -18.11
CA ALA A 328 6.03 -19.26 -18.01
C ALA A 328 7.04 -19.21 -16.86
N VAL A 329 8.01 -18.30 -16.97
CA VAL A 329 9.07 -18.13 -15.97
C VAL A 329 8.83 -16.85 -15.18
N ALA A 330 8.66 -16.98 -13.88
CA ALA A 330 8.49 -15.87 -12.93
C ALA A 330 9.85 -15.30 -12.53
N LEU A 331 10.50 -14.50 -13.38
CA LEU A 331 11.83 -13.92 -13.09
C LEU A 331 11.82 -12.89 -11.96
N SER A 332 10.70 -12.19 -11.77
CA SER A 332 10.50 -11.19 -10.69
C SER A 332 9.93 -11.79 -9.40
N GLY A 333 9.98 -13.12 -9.26
CA GLY A 333 9.39 -13.85 -8.15
C GLY A 333 7.86 -13.95 -8.20
N HIS A 334 7.20 -13.37 -9.20
CA HIS A 334 5.76 -13.56 -9.37
C HIS A 334 5.34 -13.61 -10.84
N LEU A 335 4.24 -14.30 -11.10
CA LEU A 335 3.61 -14.47 -12.40
C LEU A 335 2.10 -14.36 -12.22
N ILE A 336 1.41 -13.68 -13.13
CA ILE A 336 -0.05 -13.60 -13.16
C ILE A 336 -0.53 -14.21 -14.47
N VAL A 337 -1.42 -15.19 -14.39
CA VAL A 337 -1.99 -15.89 -15.54
C VAL A 337 -3.52 -15.74 -15.52
N PRO A 338 -4.17 -15.48 -16.66
CA PRO A 338 -5.63 -15.47 -16.73
C PRO A 338 -6.21 -16.85 -16.41
N SER A 339 -7.34 -16.85 -15.70
CA SER A 339 -8.10 -18.05 -15.34
C SER A 339 -9.56 -17.89 -15.79
N ASP A 340 -10.12 -18.98 -16.29
CA ASP A 340 -11.54 -19.14 -16.62
C ASP A 340 -12.36 -19.68 -15.44
N GLY A 341 -11.70 -19.94 -14.30
CA GLY A 341 -12.29 -20.48 -13.08
C GLY A 341 -12.48 -22.00 -13.07
N THR A 342 -11.96 -22.71 -14.07
CA THR A 342 -11.93 -24.18 -14.08
C THR A 342 -10.83 -24.72 -13.16
N SER A 343 -10.87 -26.03 -12.88
CA SER A 343 -9.81 -26.70 -12.15
C SER A 343 -8.54 -26.81 -13.01
N ALA A 344 -7.40 -26.69 -12.37
CA ALA A 344 -6.11 -26.74 -13.05
C ALA A 344 -5.06 -27.40 -12.16
N ARG A 345 -4.20 -28.21 -12.76
CA ARG A 345 -2.97 -28.65 -12.13
C ARG A 345 -1.89 -27.59 -12.36
N VAL A 346 -1.24 -27.16 -11.29
CA VAL A 346 -0.15 -26.19 -11.35
C VAL A 346 1.14 -26.88 -10.93
N GLU A 347 2.13 -26.84 -11.81
CA GLU A 347 3.48 -27.30 -11.54
C GLU A 347 4.41 -26.10 -11.38
N ILE A 348 5.15 -26.05 -10.27
CA ILE A 348 6.08 -24.98 -9.95
C ILE A 348 7.45 -25.60 -9.71
N THR A 349 8.40 -25.29 -10.59
CA THR A 349 9.79 -25.73 -10.47
C THR A 349 10.65 -24.60 -9.93
N LEU A 350 11.26 -24.87 -8.78
CA LEU A 350 12.23 -23.99 -8.13
C LEU A 350 13.65 -24.46 -8.49
N PRO A 351 14.51 -23.57 -9.00
CA PRO A 351 15.92 -23.87 -9.18
C PRO A 351 16.58 -24.09 -7.81
N PRO A 352 17.64 -24.91 -7.73
CA PRO A 352 18.35 -25.16 -6.48
C PRO A 352 18.75 -23.84 -5.81
N SER A 353 18.69 -23.84 -4.48
CA SER A 353 19.14 -22.75 -3.62
C SER A 353 20.66 -22.60 -3.70
N GLY A 354 21.14 -22.09 -4.83
CA GLY A 354 22.50 -21.60 -4.99
C GLY A 354 22.58 -20.14 -4.55
N ASP A 355 23.66 -19.80 -3.86
CA ASP A 355 24.11 -18.42 -3.68
C ASP A 355 23.98 -17.65 -5.00
N SER A 356 23.61 -16.37 -4.87
CA SER A 356 23.50 -15.35 -5.90
C SER A 356 24.34 -15.62 -7.16
N PRO A 357 23.85 -15.32 -8.38
CA PRO A 357 24.63 -15.53 -9.59
C PRO A 357 25.96 -14.77 -9.47
N ARG A 358 27.05 -15.51 -9.19
CA ARG A 358 28.40 -14.98 -9.25
C ARG A 358 28.57 -14.46 -10.67
N THR A 359 28.74 -13.16 -10.76
CA THR A 359 29.16 -12.41 -11.93
C THR A 359 30.17 -13.25 -12.71
N VAL A 360 29.76 -13.74 -13.88
CA VAL A 360 30.67 -14.43 -14.79
C VAL A 360 31.74 -13.42 -15.17
N ALA A 361 32.94 -13.61 -14.62
CA ALA A 361 34.10 -12.84 -15.01
C ALA A 361 34.31 -13.04 -16.50
N ARG A 362 34.33 -11.93 -17.25
CA ARG A 362 34.70 -11.94 -18.68
C ARG A 362 36.09 -12.57 -18.83
N PRO A 363 36.30 -13.51 -19.76
CA PRO A 363 37.65 -13.89 -20.14
C PRO A 363 38.35 -12.68 -20.78
N ARG A 364 39.60 -12.46 -20.39
CA ARG A 364 40.50 -11.48 -21.00
C ARG A 364 40.91 -11.90 -22.40
#